data_AF-A0A3D4WY05-F1
#
_entry.id   AF-A0A3D4WY05-F1
#
_cell.length_a   1.000
_cell.length_b   1.000
_cell.length_c   1.000
_cell.angle_alpha   90.00
_cell.angle_beta   90.00
_cell.angle_gamma   90.00
#
_symmetry.space_group_name_H-M   'P 1'
#
loop_
_entity.id
_entity.type
_entity.pdbx_description
1 polymer ?
#
loop_
_entity_poly.entity_id
_entity_poly.type
_entity_poly.pdbx_seq_one_letter_code
_entity_poly.pdbx_strand_id
1 'polypeptide(L)'
;VFWAESYPAMDFRHGPISICAPGRAVWAFGDVPSGLPENVAQTGAALIHHDLDPLASLIVAQRFAVALATERGLNPDLPRNLTRSVVLP
;
A
#
# COMPACT_ATOMS: atom_id res chain seq x y z
N VAL A 1 10.52 10.76 2.02
CA VAL A 1 9.38 10.62 1.09
C VAL A 1 8.96 9.16 1.13
N PHE A 2 7.66 8.86 1.06
CA PHE A 2 7.14 7.50 0.97
C PHE A 2 6.50 7.32 -0.41
N TRP A 3 6.76 6.19 -1.05
CA TRP A 3 6.25 5.88 -2.39
C TRP A 3 5.28 4.72 -2.28
N ALA A 4 4.11 4.88 -2.90
CA ALA A 4 3.06 3.88 -2.97
C ALA A 4 2.41 3.94 -4.35
N GLU A 5 2.02 2.78 -4.85
CA GLU A 5 1.31 2.59 -6.12
C GLU A 5 0.21 1.54 -5.91
N SER A 6 -0.82 1.57 -6.75
CA SER A 6 -1.96 0.65 -6.67
C SER A 6 -2.30 0.08 -8.03
N TYR A 7 -2.60 -1.21 -8.07
CA TYR A 7 -2.91 -1.95 -9.29
C TYR A 7 -4.04 -2.95 -9.02
N PRO A 8 -4.88 -3.28 -10.01
CA PRO A 8 -5.66 -4.52 -9.97
C PRO A 8 -4.75 -5.73 -9.76
N ALA A 9 -5.21 -6.71 -8.98
CA ALA A 9 -4.34 -7.78 -8.48
C ALA A 9 -3.72 -8.66 -9.59
N MET A 10 -4.41 -8.86 -10.71
CA MET A 10 -3.87 -9.61 -11.85
C MET A 10 -2.87 -8.76 -12.66
N ASP A 11 -3.16 -7.47 -12.86
CA ASP A 11 -2.28 -6.55 -13.58
C ASP A 11 -0.97 -6.29 -12.84
N PHE A 12 -0.97 -6.44 -11.51
CA PHE A 12 0.24 -6.34 -10.70
C PHE A 12 1.36 -7.30 -11.16
N ARG A 13 1.03 -8.49 -11.68
CA ARG A 13 2.03 -9.43 -12.20
C ARG A 13 2.62 -9.00 -13.53
N HIS A 14 1.94 -8.11 -14.24
CA HIS A 14 2.29 -7.70 -15.59
C HIS A 14 3.16 -6.44 -15.60
N GLY A 15 4.24 -6.46 -14.80
CA GLY A 15 5.22 -5.38 -14.71
C GLY A 15 5.45 -4.87 -13.29
N PRO A 16 4.42 -4.42 -12.54
CA PRO A 16 4.61 -3.86 -11.20
C PRO A 16 5.35 -4.76 -10.22
N ILE A 17 5.20 -6.09 -10.32
CA ILE A 17 5.94 -7.02 -9.48
C ILE A 17 7.47 -6.91 -9.64
N SER A 18 7.98 -6.40 -10.77
CA SER A 18 9.42 -6.25 -11.04
C SER A 18 10.15 -5.31 -10.08
N ILE A 19 9.43 -4.41 -9.41
CA ILE A 19 10.00 -3.50 -8.39
C ILE A 19 9.87 -4.06 -6.97
N CYS A 20 9.38 -5.29 -6.77
CA CYS A 20 9.35 -5.90 -5.45
C CYS A 20 10.76 -6.36 -5.01
N ALA A 21 11.08 -6.13 -3.74
CA ALA A 21 12.40 -6.43 -3.17
C ALA A 21 12.31 -6.47 -1.63
N PRO A 22 13.34 -7.00 -0.93
CA PRO A 22 13.44 -6.89 0.53
C PRO A 22 13.29 -5.45 1.02
N GLY A 23 12.53 -5.28 2.11
CA GLY A 23 12.21 -3.96 2.67
C GLY A 23 11.06 -3.22 1.99
N ARG A 24 10.38 -3.85 1.01
CA ARG A 24 9.15 -3.35 0.37
C ARG A 24 7.97 -4.23 0.76
N ALA A 25 6.77 -3.68 0.66
CA ALA A 25 5.53 -4.38 0.98
C ALA A 25 4.55 -4.33 -0.20
N VAL A 26 3.85 -5.44 -0.41
CA VAL A 26 2.65 -5.54 -1.26
C VAL A 26 1.46 -5.67 -0.31
N TRP A 27 0.51 -4.75 -0.39
CA TRP A 27 -0.70 -4.77 0.43
C TRP A 27 -1.89 -5.21 -0.41
N ALA A 28 -2.56 -6.28 -0.01
CA ALA A 28 -3.73 -6.80 -0.72
C ALA A 28 -5.03 -6.55 0.08
N PHE A 29 -6.07 -6.13 -0.62
CA PHE A 29 -7.43 -5.96 -0.09
C PHE A 29 -8.36 -6.98 -0.76
N GLY A 30 -9.10 -7.75 0.03
CA GLY A 30 -10.00 -8.80 -0.49
C GLY A 30 -9.27 -10.03 -1.00
N ASP A 31 -9.85 -10.68 -2.01
CA ASP A 31 -9.36 -11.94 -2.55
C ASP A 31 -7.99 -11.79 -3.22
N VAL A 32 -7.07 -12.68 -2.87
CA VAL A 32 -5.72 -12.73 -3.44
C VAL A 32 -5.67 -13.82 -4.51
N PRO A 33 -5.34 -13.50 -5.77
CA PRO A 33 -5.23 -14.49 -6.83
C PRO A 33 -4.22 -15.60 -6.49
N SER A 34 -4.56 -16.85 -6.78
CA SER A 34 -3.72 -18.01 -6.52
C SER A 34 -2.33 -17.87 -7.15
N GLY A 35 -1.26 -18.20 -6.40
CA GLY A 35 0.12 -18.03 -6.84
C GLY A 35 0.70 -16.63 -6.59
N LEU A 36 -0.12 -15.62 -6.27
CA LEU A 36 0.38 -14.27 -6.04
C LEU A 36 1.24 -14.19 -4.76
N PRO A 37 0.85 -14.81 -3.62
CA PRO A 37 1.68 -14.81 -2.43
C PRO A 37 3.07 -15.40 -2.66
N GLU A 38 3.14 -16.51 -3.40
CA GLU A 38 4.39 -17.18 -3.73
C GLU A 38 5.25 -16.31 -4.66
N ASN A 39 4.65 -15.67 -5.66
CA ASN A 39 5.36 -14.76 -6.54
C ASN A 39 5.93 -13.56 -5.78
N VAL A 40 5.18 -12.97 -4.83
CA VAL A 40 5.66 -11.88 -3.98
C VAL A 40 6.80 -12.37 -3.08
N ALA A 41 6.64 -13.52 -2.43
CA ALA A 41 7.65 -14.08 -1.54
C ALA A 41 8.99 -14.36 -2.26
N GLN A 42 8.95 -14.81 -3.52
CA GLN A 42 10.15 -15.02 -4.35
C GLN A 42 10.97 -13.74 -4.57
N THR A 43 10.35 -12.56 -4.52
CA THR A 43 11.05 -11.28 -4.62
C THR A 43 11.69 -10.81 -3.30
N GLY A 44 11.33 -11.45 -2.19
CA GLY A 44 11.72 -11.04 -0.83
C GLY A 44 10.90 -9.87 -0.27
N ALA A 45 9.91 -9.35 -1.00
CA ALA A 45 8.96 -8.37 -0.47
C ALA A 45 8.00 -9.03 0.54
N ALA A 46 7.50 -8.24 1.49
CA ALA A 46 6.47 -8.68 2.42
C ALA A 46 5.09 -8.61 1.75
N LEU A 47 4.29 -9.68 1.88
CA LEU A 47 2.86 -9.61 1.58
C LEU A 47 2.09 -9.27 2.87
N ILE A 48 1.32 -8.19 2.83
CA ILE A 48 0.38 -7.82 3.89
C ILE A 48 -1.03 -8.12 3.38
N HIS A 49 -1.68 -9.09 4.01
CA HIS A 49 -3.05 -9.50 3.71
C HIS A 49 -3.77 -9.87 5.00
N HIS A 50 -5.04 -9.52 5.07
CA HIS A 50 -5.89 -9.77 6.24
C HIS A 50 -7.17 -10.46 5.79
N ASP A 51 -7.60 -11.46 6.56
CA ASP A 51 -8.93 -12.07 6.43
C ASP A 51 -9.99 -11.16 7.06
N LEU A 52 -10.25 -10.05 6.38
CA LEU A 52 -11.20 -9.01 6.76
C LEU A 52 -11.97 -8.57 5.52
N ASP A 53 -13.15 -7.97 5.73
CA ASP A 53 -13.81 -7.20 4.69
C ASP A 53 -12.82 -6.18 4.07
N PRO A 54 -12.80 -5.98 2.73
CA PRO A 54 -11.85 -5.08 2.09
C PRO A 54 -11.85 -3.66 2.65
N LEU A 55 -13.01 -3.13 3.06
CA LEU A 55 -13.10 -1.80 3.67
C LEU A 55 -12.54 -1.79 5.09
N ALA A 56 -12.68 -2.88 5.84
CA ALA A 56 -12.03 -3.01 7.15
C ALA A 56 -10.51 -3.15 7.02
N SER A 57 -10.01 -3.91 6.04
CA SER A 57 -8.58 -4.02 5.73
C SER A 57 -7.98 -2.68 5.30
N LEU A 58 -8.73 -1.84 4.57
CA LEU A 58 -8.33 -0.48 4.22
C LEU A 58 -8.03 0.39 5.47
N ILE A 59 -8.80 0.24 6.54
CA ILE A 59 -8.54 0.97 7.80
C ILE A 59 -7.17 0.59 8.38
N VAL A 60 -6.74 -0.67 8.25
CA VAL A 60 -5.41 -1.09 8.72
C VAL A 60 -4.31 -0.40 7.93
N ALA A 61 -4.44 -0.30 6.60
CA ALA A 61 -3.50 0.44 5.75
C ALA A 61 -3.46 1.94 6.09
N GLN A 62 -4.62 2.56 6.37
CA GLN A 62 -4.70 3.96 6.82
C GLN A 62 -3.99 4.16 8.16
N ARG A 63 -4.19 3.26 9.14
CA ARG A 63 -3.51 3.31 10.44
C ARG A 63 -2.00 3.12 10.30
N PHE A 64 -1.56 2.23 9.41
CA PHE A 64 -0.14 2.09 9.07
C PHE A 64 0.43 3.40 8.52
N ALA A 65 -0.26 4.05 7.57
CA ALA A 65 0.19 5.32 7.00
C ALA A 65 0.33 6.43 8.05
N VAL A 66 -0.61 6.54 9.00
CA VAL A 66 -0.54 7.48 10.13
C VAL A 66 0.65 7.18 11.04
N ALA A 67 0.83 5.92 11.43
CA ALA A 67 1.94 5.50 12.28
C ALA A 67 3.30 5.79 11.61
N LEU A 68 3.42 5.43 10.33
CA LEU A 68 4.61 5.64 9.53
C LEU A 68 4.97 7.12 9.32
N ALA A 69 3.96 7.98 9.12
CA ALA A 69 4.17 9.42 9.04
C ALA A 69 4.70 9.97 10.38
N THR A 70 4.07 9.56 11.49
CA THR A 70 4.43 10.00 12.84
C THR A 70 5.85 9.54 13.21
N GLU A 71 6.20 8.28 12.92
CA GLU A 71 7.54 7.73 13.15
C GLU A 71 8.62 8.52 12.38
N ARG A 72 8.27 9.05 11.22
CA ARG A 72 9.16 9.89 10.39
C ARG A 72 9.13 11.38 10.76
N GLY A 73 8.48 11.76 11.87
CA GLY A 73 8.36 13.14 12.32
C GLY A 73 7.51 14.02 11.39
N LEU A 74 6.62 13.42 10.60
CA LEU A 74 5.68 14.13 9.73
C LEU A 74 4.32 14.27 10.42
N ASN A 75 3.62 15.37 10.16
CA ASN A 75 2.25 15.56 10.60
C ASN A 75 1.26 15.06 9.52
N PRO A 76 0.53 13.94 9.73
CA PRO A 76 -0.43 13.43 8.75
C PRO A 76 -1.67 14.31 8.59
N ASP A 77 -1.96 15.20 9.56
CA ASP A 77 -3.09 16.14 9.48
C ASP A 77 -2.76 17.40 8.65
N LEU A 78 -1.48 17.69 8.45
CA LEU A 78 -0.97 18.83 7.68
C LEU A 78 0.04 18.40 6.61
N PRO A 79 -0.37 17.57 5.64
CA PRO A 79 0.49 17.15 4.54
C PRO A 79 0.93 18.35 3.69
N ARG A 80 2.22 18.37 3.35
CA ARG A 80 2.84 19.45 2.56
C ARG A 80 2.12 19.62 1.22
N ASN A 81 1.88 20.86 0.82
CA ASN A 81 1.30 21.26 -0.45
C ASN A 81 -0.16 20.84 -0.69
N LEU A 82 -0.89 20.42 0.35
CA LEU A 82 -2.32 20.10 0.24
C LEU A 82 -3.19 21.15 0.94
N THR A 83 -4.35 21.40 0.36
CA THR A 83 -5.45 22.14 0.99
C THR A 83 -6.59 21.17 1.28
N ARG A 84 -7.46 21.53 2.23
CA ARG A 84 -8.67 20.74 2.54
C ARG A 84 -9.57 20.55 1.31
N SER A 85 -9.60 21.54 0.42
CA SER A 85 -10.39 21.51 -0.81
C SER A 85 -9.58 22.14 -1.93
N VAL A 86 -9.62 21.52 -3.11
CA VAL A 86 -9.02 22.05 -4.33
C VAL A 86 -10.07 22.92 -5.02
N VAL A 87 -9.79 24.22 -5.14
CA VAL A 87 -10.64 25.18 -5.84
C VAL A 87 -9.84 25.73 -7.01
N LEU A 88 -10.40 25.61 -8.21
CA LEU A 88 -9.85 26.22 -9.42
C LEU A 88 -10.59 27.56 -9.67
N PRO A 89 -9.93 28.55 -10.29
CA PRO A 89 -10.58 29.78 -10.72
C PRO A 89 -11.76 29.55 -11.66
#